data_AF-A0A414KKS6-F1
#
_entry.id   AF-A0A414KKS6-F1
#
_cell.length_a   1.000
_cell.length_b   1.000
_cell.length_c   1.000
_cell.angle_alpha   90.00
_cell.angle_beta   90.00
_cell.angle_gamma   90.00
#
_symmetry.space_group_name_H-M   'P 1'
#
loop_
_entity.id
_entity.type
_entity.pdbx_description
1 polymer ?
#
loop_
_entity_poly.entity_id
_entity_poly.type
_entity_poly.pdbx_seq_one_letter_code
_entity_poly.pdbx_strand_id
1 'polypeptide(L)'
;MSRDDYAFPCAGCLCGHCANNLYSSDKMAGEAKIFCYVCEECRYYDGDLKNKDMRCKQCENYIVTNEHAERLRKKIKVVKR
;
A
#
# COMPACT_ATOMS: atom_id res chain seq x y z
N MET A 1 3.01 -6.53 13.17
CA MET A 1 3.97 -7.19 12.28
C MET A 1 5.13 -6.22 12.07
N SER A 2 6.34 -6.66 12.41
CA SER A 2 7.59 -5.96 12.11
C SER A 2 7.87 -6.02 10.60
N ARG A 3 8.75 -5.16 10.09
CA ARG A 3 9.15 -5.15 8.67
C ARG A 3 9.82 -6.47 8.28
N ASP A 4 10.62 -7.01 9.19
CA ASP A 4 11.38 -8.24 8.95
C ASP A 4 10.47 -9.49 8.95
N ASP A 5 9.18 -9.33 9.28
CA ASP A 5 8.17 -10.39 9.14
C ASP A 5 7.74 -10.59 7.67
N TYR A 6 8.11 -9.67 6.77
CA TYR A 6 7.73 -9.74 5.37
C TYR A 6 8.84 -10.36 4.51
N ALA A 7 8.46 -11.28 3.62
CA ALA A 7 9.39 -11.94 2.70
C ALA A 7 10.04 -11.00 1.68
N PHE A 8 9.48 -9.80 1.47
CA PHE A 8 10.03 -8.78 0.56
C PHE A 8 9.73 -7.36 1.07
N PRO A 9 10.61 -6.37 0.81
CA PRO A 9 10.50 -5.01 1.36
C PRO A 9 9.18 -4.29 1.04
N CYS A 10 8.59 -4.55 -0.13
CA CYS A 10 7.34 -3.93 -0.57
C CYS A 10 6.07 -4.57 0.02
N ALA A 11 6.13 -5.74 0.66
CA ALA A 11 4.94 -6.51 1.08
C ALA A 11 4.09 -5.81 2.16
N GLY A 12 4.66 -4.82 2.84
CA GLY A 12 3.97 -3.97 3.82
C GLY A 12 3.87 -2.50 3.40
N CYS A 13 4.08 -2.18 2.11
CA CYS A 13 3.99 -0.82 1.59
C CYS A 13 2.56 -0.46 1.22
N LEU A 14 2.11 0.75 1.60
CA LEU A 14 0.81 1.28 1.15
C LEU A 14 0.74 1.39 -0.39
N CYS A 15 1.88 1.63 -1.04
CA CYS A 15 1.99 1.67 -2.49
C CYS A 15 1.50 0.37 -3.16
N GLY A 16 1.72 -0.78 -2.54
CA GLY A 16 1.27 -2.08 -3.04
C GLY A 16 -0.24 -2.33 -2.91
N HIS A 17 -0.94 -1.44 -2.21
CA HIS A 17 -2.38 -1.52 -1.92
C HIS A 17 -3.15 -0.28 -2.40
N CYS A 18 -2.51 0.54 -3.25
CA CYS A 18 -3.10 1.76 -3.78
C CYS A 18 -3.74 1.49 -5.15
N ALA A 19 -5.04 1.75 -5.30
CA ALA A 19 -5.78 1.56 -6.54
C ALA A 19 -5.26 2.44 -7.69
N ASN A 20 -4.71 3.62 -7.39
CA ASN A 20 -4.15 4.53 -8.40
C ASN A 20 -2.73 4.14 -8.84
N ASN A 21 -2.01 3.31 -8.07
CA ASN A 21 -0.64 2.92 -8.41
C ASN A 21 -0.65 1.78 -9.43
N LEU A 22 -0.01 1.98 -10.58
CA LEU A 22 0.07 0.95 -11.62
C LEU A 22 0.76 -0.34 -11.14
N TYR A 23 1.68 -0.21 -10.18
CA TYR A 23 2.43 -1.33 -9.60
C TYR A 23 1.79 -1.91 -8.32
N SER A 24 0.52 -1.58 -8.03
CA SER A 24 -0.15 -2.21 -6.88
C SER A 24 -0.31 -3.72 -7.10
N SER A 25 -0.11 -4.48 -6.03
CA SER A 25 -0.14 -5.95 -6.04
C SER A 25 -1.56 -6.52 -5.89
N ASP A 26 -2.52 -5.69 -5.48
CA ASP A 26 -3.92 -6.07 -5.37
C ASP A 26 -4.68 -5.90 -6.70
N LYS A 27 -5.79 -6.63 -6.83
CA LYS A 27 -6.70 -6.48 -7.97
C LYS A 27 -7.35 -5.10 -7.95
N MET A 28 -7.11 -4.30 -8.99
CA MET A 28 -7.52 -2.89 -9.07
C MET A 28 -8.50 -2.56 -10.21
N ALA A 29 -9.00 -3.56 -10.94
CA ALA A 29 -9.79 -3.34 -12.16
C ALA A 29 -11.04 -2.49 -11.87
N GLY A 30 -11.07 -1.26 -12.42
CA GLY A 30 -12.17 -0.30 -12.23
C GLY A 30 -12.12 0.51 -10.93
N GLU A 31 -11.08 0.38 -10.10
CA GLU A 31 -10.94 1.12 -8.84
C GLU A 31 -10.09 2.39 -8.98
N ALA A 32 -9.18 2.41 -9.95
CA ALA A 32 -8.30 3.54 -10.21
C ALA A 32 -9.10 4.75 -10.70
N LYS A 33 -8.88 5.92 -10.08
CA LYS A 33 -9.36 7.22 -10.57
C LYS A 33 -8.34 7.89 -11.47
N ILE A 34 -7.06 7.70 -11.17
CA ILE A 34 -5.92 8.15 -11.96
C ILE A 34 -4.87 7.03 -11.96
N PHE A 35 -4.10 6.91 -13.02
CA PHE A 35 -2.94 6.02 -13.05
C PHE A 35 -1.68 6.81 -12.68
N CYS A 36 -0.93 6.32 -11.69
CA CYS A 36 0.31 6.92 -11.24
C CYS A 36 1.40 5.88 -10.94
N TYR A 37 2.64 6.36 -10.83
CA TYR A 37 3.84 5.57 -10.59
C TYR A 37 4.45 5.88 -9.21
N VAL A 38 3.60 6.11 -8.21
CA VAL A 38 4.04 6.56 -6.86
C VAL A 38 5.03 5.60 -6.19
N CYS A 39 5.09 4.34 -6.64
CA CYS A 39 6.07 3.37 -6.18
C CYS A 39 7.51 3.76 -6.54
N GLU A 40 7.73 4.47 -7.66
CA GLU A 40 9.07 4.90 -8.08
C GLU A 40 9.68 5.94 -7.15
N GLU A 41 8.85 6.73 -6.47
CA GLU A 41 9.30 7.67 -5.43
C GLU A 41 9.49 7.01 -4.06
N CYS A 42 9.26 5.70 -3.94
CA CYS A 42 9.31 4.97 -2.68
C CYS A 42 10.69 4.34 -2.48
N ARG A 43 11.34 4.66 -1.34
CA ARG A 43 12.64 4.09 -0.97
C ARG A 43 12.69 2.57 -0.86
N TYR A 44 11.53 1.92 -0.72
CA TYR A 44 11.46 0.47 -0.61
C TYR A 44 11.33 -0.22 -1.97
N TYR A 45 10.99 0.53 -3.02
CA TYR A 45 10.87 0.01 -4.37
C TYR A 45 12.26 -0.17 -5.01
N ASP A 46 13.12 0.85 -4.91
CA ASP A 46 14.46 0.85 -5.50
C ASP A 46 15.60 0.71 -4.49
N GLY A 47 15.30 0.84 -3.19
CA GLY A 47 16.31 0.77 -2.12
C GLY A 47 17.05 2.09 -1.89
N ASP A 48 16.73 3.19 -2.60
CA ASP A 48 17.37 4.47 -2.40
C ASP A 48 16.84 5.16 -1.14
N LEU A 49 17.70 5.31 -0.14
CA LEU A 49 17.36 5.95 1.12
C LEU A 49 16.98 7.44 0.96
N LYS A 50 17.28 8.10 -0.16
CA LYS A 50 16.86 9.47 -0.49
C LYS A 50 15.39 9.59 -0.85
N ASN A 51 14.78 8.49 -1.28
CA ASN A 51 13.37 8.46 -1.67
C ASN A 51 12.44 8.50 -0.45
N LYS A 52 11.16 8.76 -0.73
CA LYS A 52 10.14 8.94 0.30
C LYS A 52 9.79 7.63 0.98
N ASP A 53 9.49 7.70 2.27
CA ASP A 53 8.87 6.59 2.98
C ASP A 53 7.34 6.64 2.76
N MET A 54 6.88 5.87 1.77
CA MET A 54 5.46 5.83 1.39
C MET A 54 4.58 4.99 2.34
N ARG A 55 5.09 4.50 3.49
CA ARG A 55 4.31 3.71 4.47
C ARG A 55 3.52 4.57 5.46
N CYS A 56 3.96 5.79 5.75
CA CYS A 56 3.44 6.57 6.88
C CYS A 56 2.49 7.72 6.51
N LYS A 57 2.25 7.97 5.20
CA LYS A 57 1.42 9.02 4.55
C LYS A 57 2.27 10.08 3.84
N GLN A 58 2.14 10.19 2.52
CA GLN A 58 2.44 11.43 1.76
C GLN A 58 1.63 11.61 0.47
N CYS A 59 0.90 10.61 -0.04
CA CYS A 59 0.16 10.76 -1.29
C CYS A 59 -1.30 11.16 -1.04
N GLU A 60 -1.69 12.36 -1.47
CA GLU A 60 -3.08 12.85 -1.43
C GLU A 60 -4.01 12.04 -2.33
N ASN A 61 -3.44 11.44 -3.38
CA ASN A 61 -4.15 10.58 -4.32
C ASN A 61 -4.20 9.11 -3.85
N TYR A 62 -3.84 8.80 -2.61
CA TYR A 62 -3.92 7.43 -2.11
C TYR A 62 -5.37 6.96 -2.03
N ILE A 63 -5.69 5.87 -2.72
CA ILE A 63 -6.98 5.19 -2.66
C ILE A 63 -6.69 3.74 -2.32
N VAL A 64 -7.24 3.25 -1.22
CA VAL A 64 -7.11 1.83 -0.85
C VAL A 64 -7.90 0.96 -1.82
N THR A 65 -7.32 -0.17 -2.24
CA THR A 65 -8.04 -1.17 -3.05
C THR A 65 -9.15 -1.84 -2.24
N ASN A 66 -10.20 -2.35 -2.90
CA ASN A 66 -11.25 -3.09 -2.19
C ASN A 66 -10.71 -4.38 -1.57
N GLU A 67 -9.80 -5.08 -2.27
CA GLU A 67 -9.15 -6.29 -1.76
C GLU A 67 -8.41 -6.02 -0.44
N HIS A 68 -7.63 -4.94 -0.37
CA HIS A 68 -6.95 -4.56 0.87
C HIS A 68 -7.95 -4.14 1.95
N ALA A 69 -8.97 -3.35 1.59
CA ALA A 69 -10.00 -2.91 2.52
C ALA A 69 -10.74 -4.10 3.15
N GLU A 70 -11.07 -5.14 2.39
CA GLU A 70 -11.66 -6.39 2.91
C GLU A 70 -10.73 -7.11 3.89
N ARG A 71 -9.44 -7.22 3.57
CA ARG A 71 -8.44 -7.81 4.48
C ARG A 71 -8.33 -7.02 5.78
N LEU A 72 -8.38 -5.68 5.72
CA LEU A 72 -8.36 -4.82 6.91
C LEU A 72 -9.62 -4.98 7.75
N ARG A 73 -10.81 -5.00 7.13
CA ARG A 73 -12.09 -5.19 7.83
C ARG A 73 -12.13 -6.51 8.62
N LYS A 74 -11.57 -7.60 8.06
CA LYS A 74 -11.45 -8.90 8.75
C LYS A 74 -10.61 -8.87 10.04
N LYS A 75 -9.70 -7.89 10.16
CA LYS A 75 -8.84 -7.73 11.36
C LYS A 75 -9.52 -6.95 12.48
N ILE A 76 -10.61 -6.25 12.20
CA ILE A 76 -11.37 -5.51 13.21
C ILE A 76 -12.10 -6.52 14.10
N LYS A 77 -11.78 -6.55 15.39
CA LYS A 77 -12.44 -7.40 16.38
C LYS A 77 -13.34 -6.54 17.27
N VAL A 78 -14.59 -6.98 17.47
CA VAL A 78 -15.49 -6.36 18.44
C VAL A 78 -15.03 -6.75 19.84
N VAL A 79 -14.59 -5.76 20.63
CA VAL A 79 -14.32 -5.96 22.06
C VAL A 79 -15.65 -5.85 22.80
N LYS A 80 -16.18 -6.98 23.26
CA LYS A 80 -17.33 -6.98 24.17
C LYS A 80 -16.86 -6.54 25.55
N ARG A 81 -17.57 -5.58 26.14
CA ARG A 81 -17.33 -5.04 27.48
C ARG A 81 -18.09 -5.83 28.53
#